data_AF-A5DQZ2-F1
#
_entry.id   AF-A5DQZ2-F1
#
_cell.length_a   1.000
_cell.length_b   1.000
_cell.length_c   1.000
_cell.angle_alpha   90.00
_cell.angle_beta   90.00
_cell.angle_gamma   90.00
#
_symmetry.space_group_name_H-M   'P 1'
#
loop_
_entity.id
_entity.type
_entity.pdbx_description
1 polymer ?
#
loop_
_entity_poly.entity_id
_entity_poly.type
_entity_poly.pdbx_seq_one_letter_code
_entity_poly.pdbx_strand_id
1 'polypeptide(L)'
;MAAKNYFILMKSILIFSLLVSAVKDIYDCHETAVTPLDDTELIRRSIEQLQLTCKAADACTACKSRLSIGKVLSSTRPDIVPYVFKRWCTEAMHDAGQCEMNFSPFSADKSTLGSDFILMLQSMSPEGLDGDYFCYYHESKCLERPETPEINLDTMWPPKPKSYSAPVQSGESFNVLHLGHINLQPDYAVASEANCSQSLCCSPCSANFNCPPEGYSMHVSDTKTGVASFFNSSYSRGKFEKGNYVDIFNKDAWCPAHEFGTYLCDVPPVLLNNTLRNIRAFHENSLDFEFAIVTGSAIDHRDRQFLTKNDHMSTQDLAYSAIQCHLHSIPIFPSFGDTYPKHQFAPKSHPSFSSQQ
;
A
#
# COMPACT_ATOMS: atom_id res chain seq x y z
N MET A 1 -65.11 51.68 -55.45
CA MET A 1 -66.35 51.07 -56.01
C MET A 1 -66.40 49.65 -55.47
N ALA A 2 -66.86 49.50 -54.22
CA ALA A 2 -68.21 49.01 -53.88
C ALA A 2 -68.43 47.59 -54.45
N ALA A 3 -68.18 46.56 -53.64
CA ALA A 3 -69.16 45.91 -52.77
C ALA A 3 -70.04 44.89 -53.53
N LYS A 4 -69.76 43.61 -53.28
CA LYS A 4 -70.72 42.49 -53.23
C LYS A 4 -70.08 41.45 -52.31
N ASN A 5 -70.24 41.65 -50.99
CA ASN A 5 -71.23 40.97 -50.15
C ASN A 5 -70.97 39.47 -50.05
N TYR A 6 -70.39 39.03 -48.93
CA TYR A 6 -71.17 38.59 -47.76
C TYR A 6 -72.09 37.44 -48.14
N PHE A 7 -71.56 36.21 -48.22
CA PHE A 7 -72.32 34.99 -47.91
C PHE A 7 -71.47 33.72 -47.74
N ILE A 8 -70.24 33.80 -47.20
CA ILE A 8 -69.52 32.60 -46.70
C ILE A 8 -68.66 32.98 -45.47
N LEU A 9 -69.30 33.42 -44.39
CA LEU A 9 -68.61 33.72 -43.12
C LEU A 9 -69.34 33.19 -41.87
N MET A 10 -70.11 32.10 -42.00
CA MET A 10 -70.70 31.38 -40.86
C MET A 10 -70.69 29.85 -41.02
N LYS A 11 -69.72 29.29 -41.77
CA LYS A 11 -69.51 27.82 -41.83
C LYS A 11 -68.05 27.35 -41.73
N SER A 12 -67.08 28.25 -41.56
CA SER A 12 -65.67 27.87 -41.37
C SER A 12 -65.14 28.07 -39.94
N ILE A 13 -66.00 28.43 -38.98
CA ILE A 13 -65.63 28.56 -37.55
C ILE A 13 -65.73 27.21 -36.80
N LEU A 14 -66.17 26.13 -37.46
CA LEU A 14 -66.27 24.79 -36.87
C LEU A 14 -65.20 23.80 -37.35
N ILE A 15 -64.23 24.24 -38.15
CA ILE A 15 -63.10 23.39 -38.59
C ILE A 15 -61.75 23.88 -37.99
N PHE A 16 -61.71 25.07 -37.38
CA PHE A 16 -60.51 25.55 -36.69
C PHE A 16 -60.44 25.17 -35.20
N SER A 17 -61.51 24.58 -34.65
CA SER A 17 -61.57 24.09 -33.26
C SER A 17 -61.25 22.59 -33.10
N LEU A 18 -60.97 21.88 -34.21
CA LEU A 18 -60.50 20.48 -34.17
C LEU A 18 -59.01 20.31 -34.51
N LEU A 19 -58.30 21.40 -34.81
CA LEU A 19 -56.84 21.40 -35.05
C LEU A 19 -56.02 21.95 -33.87
N VAL A 20 -56.67 22.40 -32.78
CA VAL A 20 -55.98 22.85 -31.56
C VAL A 20 -55.99 21.78 -30.44
N SER A 21 -56.69 20.65 -30.64
CA SER A 21 -56.60 19.49 -29.74
C SER A 21 -55.64 18.39 -30.22
N ALA A 22 -54.95 18.57 -31.35
CA ALA A 22 -53.97 17.60 -31.87
C ALA A 22 -52.51 18.08 -31.83
N VAL A 23 -52.24 19.25 -31.23
CA VAL A 23 -50.87 19.77 -31.01
C VAL A 23 -50.67 20.14 -29.53
N LYS A 24 -51.31 19.40 -28.63
CA LYS A 24 -51.07 19.47 -27.18
C LYS A 24 -50.48 18.17 -26.60
N ASP A 25 -50.17 17.20 -27.46
CA ASP A 25 -49.56 15.90 -27.11
C ASP A 25 -48.13 15.74 -27.69
N ILE A 26 -47.43 16.82 -28.05
CA ILE A 26 -46.02 16.77 -28.53
C ILE A 26 -45.12 17.74 -27.74
N TYR A 27 -45.49 18.02 -26.48
CA TYR A 27 -44.58 18.56 -25.46
C TYR A 27 -44.97 17.97 -24.11
N ASP A 28 -45.15 16.65 -24.06
CA ASP A 28 -44.97 15.94 -22.81
C ASP A 28 -43.46 15.72 -22.70
N CYS A 29 -42.77 16.68 -22.09
CA CYS A 29 -41.50 16.39 -21.46
C CYS A 29 -41.83 15.32 -20.42
N HIS A 30 -41.74 14.05 -20.81
CA HIS A 30 -41.54 12.98 -19.88
C HIS A 30 -40.19 13.32 -19.21
N GLU A 31 -40.24 14.15 -18.16
CA GLU A 31 -39.39 13.98 -17.01
C GLU A 31 -39.61 12.52 -16.65
N THR A 32 -38.76 11.64 -17.22
CA THR A 32 -38.38 10.46 -16.49
C THR A 32 -37.86 11.03 -15.19
N ALA A 33 -38.71 11.05 -14.15
CA ALA A 33 -38.28 11.19 -12.80
C ALA A 33 -37.25 10.07 -12.64
N VAL A 34 -35.97 10.40 -12.81
CA VAL A 34 -34.87 9.51 -12.50
C VAL A 34 -34.95 9.41 -10.99
N THR A 35 -35.72 8.44 -10.51
CA THR A 35 -35.67 8.05 -9.11
C THR A 35 -34.20 7.76 -8.83
N PRO A 36 -33.60 8.37 -7.79
CA PRO A 36 -32.23 8.06 -7.40
C PRO A 36 -32.09 6.54 -7.37
N LEU A 37 -31.14 6.00 -8.14
CA LEU A 37 -30.88 4.57 -8.12
C LEU A 37 -30.55 4.20 -6.67
N ASP A 38 -31.24 3.20 -6.13
CA ASP A 38 -30.86 2.65 -4.82
C ASP A 38 -29.40 2.18 -4.86
N ASP A 39 -28.68 2.37 -3.76
CA ASP A 39 -27.25 2.06 -3.69
C ASP A 39 -27.00 0.57 -4.00
N THR A 40 -27.92 -0.32 -3.60
CA THR A 40 -27.88 -1.74 -3.93
C THR A 40 -27.91 -1.99 -5.43
N GLU A 41 -28.79 -1.28 -6.15
CA GLU A 41 -28.96 -1.44 -7.59
C GLU A 41 -27.78 -0.82 -8.35
N LEU A 42 -27.24 0.30 -7.86
CA LEU A 42 -26.05 0.92 -8.43
C LEU A 42 -24.83 0.01 -8.27
N ILE A 43 -24.61 -0.53 -7.07
CA ILE A 43 -23.53 -1.50 -6.81
C ILE A 43 -23.68 -2.71 -7.72
N ARG A 44 -24.88 -3.29 -7.82
CA ARG A 44 -25.14 -4.45 -8.69
C ARG A 44 -24.79 -4.16 -10.15
N ARG A 45 -25.29 -3.06 -10.70
CA ARG A 45 -25.00 -2.68 -12.10
C ARG A 45 -23.52 -2.40 -12.33
N SER A 46 -22.85 -1.73 -11.40
CA SER A 46 -21.41 -1.47 -11.51
C SER A 46 -20.60 -2.77 -11.54
N ILE A 47 -20.96 -3.76 -10.72
CA ILE A 47 -20.30 -5.08 -10.73
C ILE A 47 -20.56 -5.79 -12.07
N GLU A 48 -21.78 -5.76 -12.60
CA GLU A 48 -22.10 -6.35 -13.91
C GLU A 48 -21.28 -5.72 -15.04
N GLN A 49 -21.11 -4.38 -15.02
CA GLN A 49 -20.25 -3.70 -15.98
C GLN A 49 -18.78 -4.13 -15.85
N LEU A 50 -18.27 -4.26 -14.62
CA LEU A 50 -16.91 -4.75 -14.40
C LEU A 50 -16.74 -6.19 -14.90
N GLN A 51 -17.72 -7.08 -14.68
CA GLN A 51 -17.68 -8.46 -15.16
C GLN A 51 -17.72 -8.54 -16.69
N LEU A 52 -18.43 -7.63 -17.37
CA LEU A 52 -18.47 -7.59 -18.84
C LEU A 52 -17.11 -7.27 -19.47
N THR A 53 -16.20 -6.61 -18.74
CA THR A 53 -14.84 -6.31 -19.24
C THR A 53 -14.01 -7.56 -19.53
N CYS A 54 -14.35 -8.72 -18.94
CA CYS A 54 -13.70 -9.99 -19.23
C CYS A 54 -13.90 -10.46 -20.69
N LYS A 55 -14.83 -9.84 -21.44
CA LYS A 55 -15.07 -10.09 -22.86
C LYS A 55 -14.22 -9.20 -23.78
N ALA A 56 -13.34 -8.35 -23.24
CA ALA A 56 -12.46 -7.53 -24.04
C ALA A 56 -11.50 -8.38 -24.90
N ALA A 57 -10.93 -7.75 -25.93
CA ALA A 57 -10.05 -8.42 -26.89
C ALA A 57 -8.80 -9.02 -26.22
N ASP A 58 -8.28 -8.36 -25.19
CA ASP A 58 -7.08 -8.75 -24.46
C ASP A 58 -7.15 -8.27 -22.99
N ALA A 59 -6.20 -8.75 -22.18
CA ALA A 59 -6.16 -8.45 -20.75
C ALA A 59 -5.83 -6.99 -20.42
N CYS A 60 -5.01 -6.31 -21.23
CA CYS A 60 -4.72 -4.88 -21.04
C CYS A 60 -6.00 -4.06 -21.28
N THR A 61 -6.69 -4.32 -22.38
CA THR A 61 -7.97 -3.66 -22.70
C THR A 61 -9.03 -3.92 -21.64
N ALA A 62 -9.11 -5.15 -21.12
CA ALA A 62 -10.01 -5.49 -20.01
C ALA A 62 -9.67 -4.67 -18.74
N CYS A 63 -8.40 -4.51 -18.42
CA CYS A 63 -7.95 -3.75 -17.26
C CYS A 63 -8.21 -2.25 -17.41
N LYS A 64 -7.83 -1.65 -18.55
CA LYS A 64 -8.13 -0.24 -18.84
C LYS A 64 -9.64 0.04 -18.77
N SER A 65 -10.47 -0.86 -19.30
CA SER A 65 -11.93 -0.75 -19.20
C SER A 65 -12.41 -0.73 -17.74
N ARG A 66 -11.85 -1.58 -16.87
CA ARG A 66 -12.16 -1.58 -15.43
C ARG A 66 -11.72 -0.29 -14.75
N LEU A 67 -10.54 0.24 -15.09
CA LEU A 67 -10.05 1.52 -14.60
C LEU A 67 -10.95 2.68 -15.07
N SER A 68 -11.43 2.66 -16.32
CA SER A 68 -12.36 3.64 -16.87
C SER A 68 -13.71 3.63 -16.15
N ILE A 69 -14.25 2.45 -15.83
CA ILE A 69 -15.45 2.32 -14.97
C ILE A 69 -15.15 2.86 -13.56
N GLY A 70 -14.00 2.50 -12.98
CA GLY A 70 -13.56 2.97 -11.68
C GLY A 70 -13.38 4.48 -11.61
N LYS A 71 -12.87 5.12 -12.66
CA LYS A 71 -12.72 6.58 -12.79
C LYS A 71 -14.07 7.28 -12.66
N VAL A 72 -15.08 6.80 -13.40
CA VAL A 72 -16.43 7.37 -13.36
C VAL A 72 -17.05 7.18 -11.98
N LEU A 73 -16.95 5.96 -11.43
CA LEU A 73 -17.51 5.64 -10.12
C LEU A 73 -16.86 6.46 -9.00
N SER A 74 -15.54 6.53 -8.98
CA SER A 74 -14.78 7.31 -7.97
C SER A 74 -15.03 8.81 -8.06
N SER A 75 -15.32 9.34 -9.25
CA SER A 75 -15.62 10.76 -9.44
C SER A 75 -17.07 11.12 -9.08
N THR A 76 -18.01 10.18 -9.20
CA THR A 76 -19.45 10.44 -9.01
C THR A 76 -20.00 9.92 -7.68
N ARG A 77 -19.55 8.74 -7.24
CA ARG A 77 -19.97 8.02 -6.03
C ARG A 77 -18.75 7.32 -5.38
N PRO A 78 -17.77 8.08 -4.85
CA PRO A 78 -16.59 7.49 -4.21
C PRO A 78 -16.92 6.60 -3.01
N ASP A 79 -18.05 6.83 -2.35
CA ASP A 79 -18.53 6.11 -1.18
C ASP A 79 -18.84 4.63 -1.46
N ILE A 80 -19.25 4.28 -2.68
CA ILE A 80 -19.59 2.89 -3.04
C ILE A 80 -18.44 2.11 -3.71
N VAL A 81 -17.37 2.80 -4.14
CA VAL A 81 -16.21 2.17 -4.82
C VAL A 81 -15.62 1.00 -4.02
N PRO A 82 -15.37 1.12 -2.69
CA PRO A 82 -14.82 0.02 -1.90
C PRO A 82 -15.68 -1.24 -1.96
N TYR A 83 -17.00 -1.09 -1.89
CA TYR A 83 -17.94 -2.21 -1.90
C TYR A 83 -18.03 -2.86 -3.28
N VAL A 84 -18.06 -2.06 -4.36
CA VAL A 84 -18.09 -2.55 -5.73
C VAL A 84 -16.83 -3.34 -6.07
N PHE A 85 -15.65 -2.75 -5.87
CA PHE A 85 -14.39 -3.37 -6.28
C PHE A 85 -13.97 -4.54 -5.38
N LYS A 86 -14.23 -4.47 -4.08
CA LYS A 86 -14.00 -5.61 -3.17
C LYS A 86 -14.83 -6.82 -3.56
N ARG A 87 -16.13 -6.61 -3.81
CA ARG A 87 -17.04 -7.70 -4.20
C ARG A 87 -16.68 -8.27 -5.57
N TRP A 88 -16.47 -7.41 -6.57
CA TRP A 88 -16.01 -7.84 -7.89
C TRP A 88 -14.70 -8.65 -7.81
N CYS A 89 -13.70 -8.16 -7.05
CA CYS A 89 -12.43 -8.86 -6.85
C CYS A 89 -12.62 -10.24 -6.21
N THR A 90 -13.46 -10.32 -5.17
CA THR A 90 -13.69 -11.59 -4.46
C THR A 90 -14.37 -12.61 -5.37
N GLU A 91 -15.32 -12.17 -6.20
CA GLU A 91 -16.01 -13.00 -7.18
C GLU A 91 -15.08 -13.44 -8.33
N ALA A 92 -14.08 -12.63 -8.69
CA ALA A 92 -13.18 -12.90 -9.83
C ALA A 92 -11.88 -13.65 -9.48
N MET A 93 -11.26 -13.37 -8.32
CA MET A 93 -9.90 -13.83 -7.99
C MET A 93 -9.84 -14.96 -6.96
N HIS A 94 -10.94 -15.23 -6.25
CA HIS A 94 -11.01 -16.23 -5.17
C HIS A 94 -10.01 -16.03 -3.99
N ASP A 95 -9.40 -14.84 -3.87
CA ASP A 95 -8.56 -14.44 -2.74
C ASP A 95 -9.19 -13.28 -1.98
N ALA A 96 -10.08 -13.61 -1.04
CA ALA A 96 -10.80 -12.62 -0.24
C ALA A 96 -9.86 -11.75 0.61
N GLY A 97 -8.70 -12.28 1.04
CA GLY A 97 -7.73 -11.56 1.86
C GLY A 97 -7.06 -10.42 1.08
N GLN A 98 -6.59 -10.71 -0.13
CA GLN A 98 -6.02 -9.67 -1.02
C GLN A 98 -7.07 -8.64 -1.43
N CYS A 99 -8.29 -9.08 -1.77
CA CYS A 99 -9.38 -8.16 -2.11
C CYS A 99 -9.77 -7.24 -0.94
N GLU A 100 -9.78 -7.76 0.28
CA GLU A 100 -9.98 -6.98 1.51
C GLU A 100 -8.91 -5.89 1.62
N MET A 101 -7.63 -6.26 1.47
CA MET A 101 -6.51 -5.34 1.63
C MET A 101 -6.47 -4.28 0.53
N ASN A 102 -6.78 -4.63 -0.71
CA ASN A 102 -6.65 -3.69 -1.83
C ASN A 102 -7.82 -2.72 -1.95
N PHE A 103 -9.05 -3.14 -1.61
CA PHE A 103 -10.24 -2.36 -1.92
C PHE A 103 -11.06 -1.90 -0.72
N SER A 104 -10.79 -2.39 0.50
CA SER A 104 -11.52 -1.89 1.67
C SER A 104 -11.10 -0.47 2.04
N PRO A 105 -12.00 0.35 2.61
CA PRO A 105 -11.65 1.69 3.06
C PRO A 105 -10.50 1.68 4.06
N PHE A 106 -9.87 2.83 4.25
CA PHE A 106 -8.85 3.02 5.29
C PHE A 106 -9.34 2.45 6.63
N SER A 107 -8.47 1.65 7.26
CA SER A 107 -8.69 1.08 8.58
C SER A 107 -7.47 1.32 9.45
N ALA A 108 -7.71 1.52 10.76
CA ALA A 108 -6.62 1.54 11.73
C ALA A 108 -6.17 0.12 12.12
N ASP A 109 -7.01 -0.89 11.89
CA ASP A 109 -6.77 -2.27 12.32
C ASP A 109 -6.05 -3.11 11.25
N LYS A 110 -6.05 -2.65 9.99
CA LYS A 110 -5.43 -3.36 8.86
C LYS A 110 -4.94 -2.36 7.83
N SER A 111 -3.78 -2.64 7.23
CA SER A 111 -3.16 -1.78 6.21
C SER A 111 -3.87 -1.90 4.86
N THR A 112 -5.08 -1.34 4.75
CA THR A 112 -5.93 -1.33 3.54
C THR A 112 -5.58 -0.16 2.60
N LEU A 113 -5.88 -0.32 1.30
CA LEU A 113 -5.54 0.66 0.24
C LEU A 113 -6.76 1.23 -0.49
N GLY A 114 -7.99 0.86 -0.13
CA GLY A 114 -9.17 1.23 -0.92
C GLY A 114 -9.40 2.74 -0.99
N SER A 115 -9.07 3.48 0.08
CA SER A 115 -9.14 4.94 0.07
C SER A 115 -8.11 5.56 -0.89
N ASP A 116 -6.87 5.05 -0.90
CA ASP A 116 -5.83 5.50 -1.82
C ASP A 116 -6.16 5.11 -3.28
N PHE A 117 -6.74 3.93 -3.47
CA PHE A 117 -7.22 3.45 -4.77
C PHE A 117 -8.28 4.37 -5.37
N ILE A 118 -9.22 4.90 -4.56
CA ILE A 118 -10.20 5.89 -5.02
C ILE A 118 -9.50 7.16 -5.51
N LEU A 119 -8.55 7.70 -4.74
CA LEU A 119 -7.82 8.92 -5.09
C LEU A 119 -6.96 8.73 -6.34
N MET A 120 -6.36 7.55 -6.48
CA MET A 120 -5.61 7.13 -7.66
C MET A 120 -6.54 7.11 -8.89
N LEU A 121 -7.70 6.45 -8.80
CA LEU A 121 -8.69 6.46 -9.88
C LEU A 121 -9.11 7.89 -10.23
N GLN A 122 -9.45 8.73 -9.26
CA GLN A 122 -9.84 10.13 -9.48
C GLN A 122 -8.76 10.97 -10.17
N SER A 123 -7.49 10.59 -10.05
CA SER A 123 -6.37 11.36 -10.61
C SER A 123 -5.86 10.79 -11.94
N MET A 124 -5.84 9.47 -12.10
CA MET A 124 -5.22 8.82 -13.25
C MET A 124 -5.96 9.05 -14.57
N SER A 125 -5.26 8.85 -15.69
CA SER A 125 -5.84 8.64 -17.03
C SER A 125 -5.88 7.14 -17.38
N PRO A 126 -7.04 6.47 -17.30
CA PRO A 126 -7.16 5.03 -17.58
C PRO A 126 -6.73 4.61 -18.99
N GLU A 127 -7.04 5.42 -20.00
CA GLU A 127 -6.70 5.11 -21.38
C GLU A 127 -5.27 5.57 -21.75
N GLY A 128 -4.68 6.43 -20.93
CA GLY A 128 -3.31 6.93 -21.10
C GLY A 128 -2.25 6.09 -20.40
N LEU A 129 -1.08 6.70 -20.25
CA LEU A 129 0.13 6.07 -19.73
C LEU A 129 -0.03 5.53 -18.29
N ASP A 130 -0.82 6.20 -17.45
CA ASP A 130 -1.08 5.76 -16.08
C ASP A 130 -1.77 4.39 -16.06
N GLY A 131 -2.80 4.23 -16.91
CA GLY A 131 -3.51 2.97 -17.05
C GLY A 131 -2.65 1.88 -17.70
N ASP A 132 -1.80 2.24 -18.68
CA ASP A 132 -0.84 1.30 -19.25
C ASP A 132 0.12 0.74 -18.19
N TYR A 133 0.71 1.61 -17.35
CA TYR A 133 1.60 1.19 -16.26
C TYR A 133 0.86 0.37 -15.19
N PHE A 134 -0.32 0.81 -14.78
CA PHE A 134 -1.13 0.09 -13.80
C PHE A 134 -1.46 -1.32 -14.28
N CYS A 135 -1.95 -1.44 -15.52
CA CYS A 135 -2.34 -2.72 -16.09
C CYS A 135 -1.13 -3.63 -16.34
N TYR A 136 0.01 -3.11 -16.79
CA TYR A 136 1.24 -3.90 -16.90
C TYR A 136 1.67 -4.49 -15.55
N TYR A 137 1.59 -3.72 -14.46
CA TYR A 137 2.01 -4.18 -13.13
C TYR A 137 1.02 -5.15 -12.48
N HIS A 138 -0.29 -4.91 -12.63
CA HIS A 138 -1.32 -5.67 -11.93
C HIS A 138 -1.95 -6.81 -12.74
N GLU A 139 -1.83 -6.81 -14.07
CA GLU A 139 -2.32 -7.89 -14.92
C GLU A 139 -1.17 -8.70 -15.50
N SER A 140 -1.02 -9.95 -15.04
CA SER A 140 0.02 -10.86 -15.51
C SER A 140 -0.01 -11.15 -17.02
N LYS A 141 -1.14 -10.87 -17.68
CA LYS A 141 -1.35 -11.05 -19.12
C LYS A 141 -1.19 -9.75 -19.92
N CYS A 142 -0.97 -8.61 -19.26
CA CYS A 142 -0.66 -7.35 -19.92
C CYS A 142 0.85 -7.16 -19.98
N LEU A 143 1.48 -7.66 -21.04
CA LEU A 143 2.93 -7.86 -21.09
C LEU A 143 3.69 -6.68 -21.68
N GLU A 144 3.00 -5.70 -22.26
CA GLU A 144 3.62 -4.54 -22.88
C GLU A 144 3.99 -3.52 -21.81
N ARG A 145 5.29 -3.42 -21.50
CA ARG A 145 5.80 -2.41 -20.57
C ARG A 145 5.92 -1.06 -21.28
N PRO A 146 5.22 -0.01 -20.83
CA PRO A 146 5.33 1.30 -21.46
C PRO A 146 6.71 1.92 -21.27
N GLU A 147 7.19 2.66 -22.27
CA GLU A 147 8.43 3.43 -22.16
C GLU A 147 8.29 4.56 -21.15
N THR A 148 9.29 4.70 -20.28
CA THR A 148 9.32 5.77 -19.28
C THR A 148 9.54 7.11 -19.98
N PRO A 149 8.63 8.09 -19.80
CA PRO A 149 8.81 9.41 -20.39
C PRO A 149 10.12 10.04 -19.93
N GLU A 150 10.85 10.65 -20.86
CA GLU A 150 12.01 11.45 -20.52
C GLU A 150 11.56 12.73 -19.81
N ILE A 151 12.06 12.95 -18.59
CA ILE A 151 11.80 14.18 -17.84
C ILE A 151 13.01 15.09 -18.04
N ASN A 152 12.79 16.23 -18.71
CA ASN A 152 13.82 17.27 -18.81
C ASN A 152 13.88 18.06 -17.49
N LEU A 153 15.00 17.91 -16.78
CA LEU A 153 15.29 18.61 -15.53
C LEU A 153 16.41 19.66 -15.69
N ASP A 154 16.79 20.00 -16.93
CA ASP A 154 17.92 20.90 -17.24
C ASP A 154 17.73 22.30 -16.66
N THR A 155 16.48 22.69 -16.41
CA THR A 155 16.13 24.00 -15.83
C THR A 155 16.19 24.02 -14.30
N MET A 156 16.25 22.86 -13.64
CA MET A 156 16.27 22.79 -12.17
C MET A 156 17.63 23.17 -11.58
N TRP A 157 18.71 23.11 -12.37
CA TRP A 157 20.06 23.39 -11.91
C TRP A 157 20.80 24.31 -12.88
N PRO A 158 21.74 25.12 -12.39
CA PRO A 158 22.63 25.88 -13.27
C PRO A 158 23.45 24.92 -14.17
N PRO A 159 23.94 25.41 -15.33
CA PRO A 159 24.74 24.60 -16.24
C PRO A 159 25.96 24.02 -15.52
N LYS A 160 26.24 22.74 -15.80
CA LYS A 160 27.36 22.00 -15.21
C LYS A 160 28.68 22.79 -15.41
N PRO A 161 29.41 23.15 -14.33
CA PRO A 161 30.71 23.80 -14.44
C PRO A 161 31.69 22.96 -15.27
N LYS A 162 32.47 23.60 -16.15
CA LYS A 162 33.40 22.94 -17.06
C LYS A 162 34.59 22.27 -16.37
N SER A 163 34.92 22.69 -15.15
CA SER A 163 36.03 22.15 -14.38
C SER A 163 35.67 22.15 -12.90
N TYR A 164 35.77 20.98 -12.29
CA TYR A 164 35.82 20.83 -10.84
C TYR A 164 37.27 20.52 -10.50
N SER A 165 37.96 21.44 -9.84
CA SER A 165 39.19 21.07 -9.14
C SER A 165 38.78 20.22 -7.95
N ALA A 166 39.26 18.97 -7.89
CA ALA A 166 39.10 18.16 -6.69
C ALA A 166 39.65 18.96 -5.49
N PRO A 167 38.97 18.95 -4.35
CA PRO A 167 39.48 19.61 -3.15
C PRO A 167 40.86 19.03 -2.81
N VAL A 168 41.77 19.90 -2.36
CA VAL A 168 43.09 19.47 -1.87
C VAL A 168 42.85 18.57 -0.67
N GLN A 169 43.46 17.38 -0.66
CA GLN A 169 43.36 16.46 0.47
C GLN A 169 43.94 17.14 1.72
N SER A 170 43.13 17.25 2.78
CA SER A 170 43.58 17.81 4.06
C SER A 170 44.48 16.84 4.84
N GLY A 171 44.40 15.54 4.53
CA GLY A 171 45.03 14.48 5.32
C GLY A 171 44.26 14.10 6.58
N GLU A 172 43.12 14.77 6.84
CA GLU A 172 42.22 14.47 7.96
C GLU A 172 41.08 13.55 7.51
N SER A 173 40.62 12.70 8.43
CA SER A 173 39.49 11.78 8.20
C SER A 173 38.52 11.85 9.38
N PHE A 174 37.24 11.67 9.10
CA PHE A 174 36.19 11.58 10.10
C PHE A 174 35.34 10.33 9.83
N ASN A 175 34.69 9.82 10.88
CA ASN A 175 33.89 8.61 10.78
C ASN A 175 32.40 8.95 10.81
N VAL A 176 31.63 8.28 9.97
CA VAL A 176 30.18 8.42 9.89
C VAL A 176 29.55 7.06 10.12
N LEU A 177 28.60 7.00 11.04
CA LEU A 177 27.78 5.82 11.24
C LEU A 177 26.62 5.84 10.23
N HIS A 178 26.36 4.73 9.54
CA HIS A 178 25.19 4.58 8.68
C HIS A 178 24.38 3.38 9.14
N LEU A 179 23.13 3.62 9.53
CA LEU A 179 22.14 2.63 9.92
C LEU A 179 20.92 2.71 8.99
N GLY A 180 20.26 1.58 8.74
CA GLY A 180 19.03 1.52 7.96
C GLY A 180 18.54 0.08 7.87
N HIS A 181 17.31 -0.12 7.36
CA HIS A 181 16.71 -1.45 7.24
C HIS A 181 16.71 -2.21 8.57
N ILE A 182 16.26 -1.52 9.62
CA ILE A 182 16.19 -2.09 10.97
C ILE A 182 15.17 -3.22 11.01
N ASN A 183 14.02 -3.04 10.34
CA ASN A 183 12.93 -4.01 10.25
C ASN A 183 12.67 -4.68 11.62
N LEU A 184 12.33 -3.89 12.63
CA LEU A 184 12.09 -4.38 13.97
C LEU A 184 10.79 -5.21 13.97
N GLN A 185 10.88 -6.44 14.47
CA GLN A 185 9.75 -7.34 14.69
C GLN A 185 9.47 -7.44 16.20
N PRO A 186 8.59 -6.60 16.78
CA PRO A 186 8.39 -6.56 18.23
C PRO A 186 7.81 -7.84 18.82
N ASP A 187 7.04 -8.58 18.02
CA ASP A 187 6.43 -9.86 18.40
C ASP A 187 7.28 -11.07 18.03
N TYR A 188 8.57 -10.88 17.72
CA TYR A 188 9.49 -12.00 17.50
C TYR A 188 9.46 -12.94 18.71
N ALA A 189 9.12 -14.19 18.48
CA ALA A 189 8.99 -15.21 19.52
C ALA A 189 10.01 -16.32 19.33
N VAL A 190 10.90 -16.49 20.31
CA VAL A 190 11.84 -17.61 20.33
C VAL A 190 11.07 -18.94 20.28
N ALA A 191 11.58 -19.88 19.50
CA ALA A 191 10.99 -21.18 19.22
C ALA A 191 9.65 -21.18 18.43
N SER A 192 9.19 -20.03 17.94
CA SER A 192 8.10 -20.01 16.95
C SER A 192 8.59 -20.48 15.57
N GLU A 193 7.66 -20.76 14.65
CA GLU A 193 8.01 -21.25 13.32
C GLU A 193 8.79 -20.20 12.52
N ALA A 194 10.03 -20.52 12.20
CA ALA A 194 10.94 -19.72 11.40
C ALA A 194 10.99 -20.16 9.93
N ASN A 195 10.38 -21.28 9.56
CA ASN A 195 10.18 -21.73 8.18
C ASN A 195 8.68 -21.83 7.92
N CYS A 196 8.00 -20.69 7.93
CA CYS A 196 6.56 -20.59 7.83
C CYS A 196 6.09 -20.44 6.37
N SER A 197 4.80 -20.59 6.13
CA SER A 197 4.19 -20.39 4.80
C SER A 197 3.66 -18.96 4.58
N GLN A 198 3.67 -18.12 5.63
CA GLN A 198 3.33 -16.70 5.55
C GLN A 198 4.52 -15.89 5.01
N SER A 199 4.32 -14.58 4.76
CA SER A 199 5.38 -13.70 4.24
C SER A 199 6.49 -13.39 5.27
N LEU A 200 6.15 -13.34 6.55
CA LEU A 200 7.08 -13.11 7.66
C LEU A 200 6.90 -14.19 8.74
N CYS A 201 8.01 -14.79 9.16
CA CYS A 201 8.04 -15.85 10.15
C CYS A 201 8.42 -15.36 11.55
N CYS A 202 8.67 -16.28 12.48
CA CYS A 202 9.08 -16.01 13.86
C CYS A 202 8.08 -15.21 14.72
N SER A 203 6.80 -15.16 14.34
CA SER A 203 5.74 -14.63 15.20
C SER A 203 5.00 -15.77 15.91
N PRO A 204 4.23 -15.50 16.99
CA PRO A 204 3.37 -16.50 17.62
C PRO A 204 2.32 -17.12 16.68
N CYS A 205 2.00 -16.44 15.57
CA CYS A 205 1.04 -16.89 14.57
C CYS A 205 1.70 -17.54 13.34
N SER A 206 3.03 -17.58 13.28
CA SER A 206 3.75 -18.19 12.16
C SER A 206 3.57 -19.71 12.17
N ALA A 207 3.22 -20.25 11.01
CA ALA A 207 2.98 -21.68 10.84
C ALA A 207 3.38 -22.14 9.45
N ASN A 208 3.89 -23.37 9.33
CA ASN A 208 4.11 -24.01 8.05
C ASN A 208 2.87 -24.85 7.69
N PHE A 209 2.29 -24.61 6.51
CA PHE A 209 1.15 -25.41 6.02
C PHE A 209 1.59 -26.73 5.37
N ASN A 210 2.91 -26.93 5.18
CA ASN A 210 3.49 -28.18 4.72
C ASN A 210 3.97 -29.02 5.90
N CYS A 211 3.91 -30.34 5.75
CA CYS A 211 4.47 -31.27 6.72
C CYS A 211 6.01 -31.32 6.64
N PRO A 212 6.70 -31.57 7.77
CA PRO A 212 8.13 -31.86 7.77
C PRO A 212 8.48 -33.07 6.89
N PRO A 213 9.63 -33.05 6.17
CA PRO A 213 10.12 -34.18 5.42
C PRO A 213 10.28 -35.40 6.33
N GLU A 214 10.08 -36.57 5.76
CA GLU A 214 10.28 -37.81 6.48
C GLU A 214 11.71 -37.89 7.05
N GLY A 215 11.82 -38.17 8.35
CA GLY A 215 13.11 -38.24 9.06
C GLY A 215 13.71 -36.88 9.45
N TYR A 216 13.04 -35.76 9.16
CA TYR A 216 13.48 -34.46 9.65
C TYR A 216 13.26 -34.34 11.16
N SER A 217 14.31 -33.95 11.87
CA SER A 217 14.23 -33.51 13.26
C SER A 217 15.23 -32.38 13.49
N MET A 218 14.72 -31.18 13.80
CA MET A 218 15.58 -30.05 14.12
C MET A 218 16.54 -30.38 15.28
N HIS A 219 16.07 -31.15 16.26
CA HIS A 219 16.87 -31.55 17.42
C HIS A 219 18.17 -32.28 17.04
N VAL A 220 18.13 -33.13 16.02
CA VAL A 220 19.31 -33.89 15.54
C VAL A 220 20.26 -33.00 14.75
N SER A 221 19.74 -31.96 14.09
CA SER A 221 20.54 -30.98 13.35
C SER A 221 21.28 -30.05 14.32
N ASP A 222 20.60 -29.57 15.35
CA ASP A 222 21.12 -28.54 16.25
C ASP A 222 22.08 -29.09 17.32
N THR A 223 21.78 -30.26 17.90
CA THR A 223 22.69 -30.93 18.87
C THR A 223 24.07 -31.26 18.30
N LYS A 224 24.21 -31.33 16.97
CA LYS A 224 25.49 -31.52 16.29
C LYS A 224 26.33 -30.25 16.19
N THR A 225 25.70 -29.08 16.22
CA THR A 225 26.42 -27.80 16.09
C THR A 225 26.65 -27.16 17.46
N GLY A 226 25.70 -27.29 18.40
CA GLY A 226 25.78 -26.67 19.72
C GLY A 226 25.71 -25.13 19.67
N VAL A 227 25.22 -24.55 18.57
CA VAL A 227 25.27 -23.11 18.30
C VAL A 227 23.92 -22.42 18.53
N ALA A 228 22.79 -23.12 18.57
CA ALA A 228 21.50 -22.44 18.72
C ALA A 228 21.25 -21.96 20.16
N SER A 229 20.77 -20.72 20.27
CA SER A 229 20.39 -20.08 21.53
C SER A 229 18.88 -19.95 21.61
N PHE A 230 18.27 -20.58 22.61
CA PHE A 230 16.82 -20.57 22.84
C PHE A 230 16.52 -20.00 24.23
N PHE A 231 16.90 -18.76 24.47
CA PHE A 231 16.54 -18.05 25.71
C PHE A 231 15.63 -16.87 25.36
N ASN A 232 14.58 -16.70 26.15
CA ASN A 232 13.68 -15.55 26.00
C ASN A 232 14.28 -14.31 26.68
N SER A 233 15.47 -13.90 26.24
CA SER A 233 16.20 -12.78 26.82
C SER A 233 15.60 -11.45 26.39
N SER A 234 15.94 -10.40 27.12
CA SER A 234 15.43 -9.06 26.86
C SER A 234 16.47 -8.00 27.21
N TYR A 235 16.16 -6.75 26.83
CA TYR A 235 16.87 -5.59 27.32
C TYR A 235 15.97 -4.79 28.25
N SER A 236 16.46 -4.50 29.45
CA SER A 236 15.81 -3.63 30.42
C SER A 236 16.75 -2.49 30.76
N ARG A 237 16.29 -1.25 30.53
CA ARG A 237 17.08 -0.02 30.80
C ARG A 237 18.50 -0.07 30.18
N GLY A 238 18.60 -0.57 28.95
CA GLY A 238 19.86 -0.68 28.20
C GLY A 238 20.80 -1.82 28.63
N LYS A 239 20.39 -2.67 29.58
CA LYS A 239 21.15 -3.84 30.02
C LYS A 239 20.54 -5.13 29.49
N PHE A 240 21.41 -6.03 29.02
CA PHE A 240 21.01 -7.37 28.62
C PHE A 240 20.65 -8.21 29.85
N GLU A 241 19.47 -8.81 29.82
CA GLU A 241 18.98 -9.73 30.84
C GLU A 241 18.75 -11.08 30.17
N LYS A 242 19.56 -12.08 30.56
CA LYS A 242 19.40 -13.43 30.04
C LYS A 242 18.09 -14.02 30.54
N GLY A 243 17.24 -14.44 29.60
CA GLY A 243 15.94 -15.03 29.90
C GLY A 243 16.01 -16.50 30.30
N ASN A 244 14.83 -17.07 30.55
CA ASN A 244 14.68 -18.51 30.74
C ASN A 244 14.85 -19.25 29.41
N TYR A 245 15.34 -20.49 29.49
CA TYR A 245 15.37 -21.39 28.35
C TYR A 245 13.94 -21.64 27.85
N VAL A 246 13.74 -21.58 26.55
CA VAL A 246 12.47 -21.89 25.89
C VAL A 246 12.53 -23.34 25.44
N ASP A 247 11.62 -24.14 26.00
CA ASP A 247 11.51 -25.55 25.64
C ASP A 247 11.00 -25.71 24.19
N ILE A 248 11.89 -26.18 23.32
CA ILE A 248 11.61 -26.45 21.91
C ILE A 248 10.98 -27.83 21.67
N PHE A 249 10.92 -28.72 22.68
CA PHE A 249 10.39 -30.08 22.53
C PHE A 249 8.86 -30.14 22.61
N ASN A 250 8.24 -29.15 23.24
CA ASN A 250 6.78 -29.04 23.41
C ASN A 250 6.16 -27.99 22.47
N LYS A 251 6.84 -27.67 21.36
CA LYS A 251 6.39 -26.66 20.38
C LYS A 251 6.11 -27.31 19.04
N ASP A 252 5.04 -26.87 18.40
CA ASP A 252 4.61 -27.34 17.07
C ASP A 252 5.39 -26.71 15.91
N ALA A 253 6.52 -26.03 16.19
CA ALA A 253 7.37 -25.45 15.17
C ALA A 253 8.31 -26.52 14.60
N TRP A 254 8.25 -26.73 13.28
CA TRP A 254 9.24 -27.52 12.57
C TRP A 254 10.60 -26.86 12.71
N CYS A 255 10.71 -25.56 12.40
CA CYS A 255 11.95 -24.79 12.46
C CYS A 255 11.86 -23.74 13.57
N PRO A 256 12.34 -24.02 14.79
CA PRO A 256 12.23 -23.10 15.92
C PRO A 256 13.15 -21.88 15.73
N ALA A 257 12.58 -20.69 15.88
CA ALA A 257 13.27 -19.40 15.84
C ALA A 257 14.32 -19.25 16.96
N HIS A 258 15.50 -18.73 16.65
CA HIS A 258 16.60 -18.52 17.61
C HIS A 258 16.53 -17.15 18.30
N GLU A 259 17.15 -17.01 19.48
CA GLU A 259 17.12 -15.77 20.29
C GLU A 259 17.57 -14.49 19.55
N PHE A 260 18.58 -14.58 18.69
CA PHE A 260 19.16 -13.43 18.00
C PHE A 260 18.74 -13.32 16.53
N GLY A 261 17.70 -14.05 16.11
CA GLY A 261 17.17 -13.98 14.75
C GLY A 261 17.36 -15.27 13.95
N THR A 262 16.66 -15.34 12.81
CA THR A 262 16.69 -16.48 11.88
C THR A 262 16.43 -15.95 10.46
N TYR A 263 16.88 -16.67 9.42
CA TYR A 263 16.97 -16.15 8.05
C TYR A 263 15.66 -15.66 7.41
N LEU A 264 14.50 -16.19 7.80
CA LEU A 264 13.20 -15.81 7.22
C LEU A 264 12.39 -14.87 8.13
N CYS A 265 13.09 -14.23 9.07
CA CYS A 265 12.48 -13.40 10.09
C CYS A 265 13.15 -12.04 10.12
N ASP A 266 12.42 -11.08 10.67
CA ASP A 266 12.89 -9.73 10.87
C ASP A 266 13.59 -9.61 12.24
N VAL A 267 14.08 -8.41 12.55
CA VAL A 267 15.03 -8.21 13.65
C VAL A 267 14.32 -8.31 15.00
N PRO A 268 14.70 -9.27 15.88
CA PRO A 268 14.18 -9.28 17.24
C PRO A 268 14.70 -8.08 18.05
N PRO A 269 13.93 -7.58 19.05
CA PRO A 269 14.36 -6.47 19.90
C PRO A 269 15.72 -6.69 20.58
N VAL A 270 16.06 -7.95 20.90
CA VAL A 270 17.34 -8.33 21.51
C VAL A 270 18.51 -8.09 20.56
N LEU A 271 18.37 -8.45 19.28
CA LEU A 271 19.41 -8.22 18.28
C LEU A 271 19.63 -6.73 18.05
N LEU A 272 18.55 -5.95 17.90
CA LEU A 272 18.64 -4.49 17.72
C LEU A 272 19.40 -3.83 18.88
N ASN A 273 18.99 -4.11 20.12
CA ASN A 273 19.63 -3.53 21.30
C ASN A 273 21.09 -3.98 21.45
N ASN A 274 21.40 -5.24 21.16
CA ASN A 274 22.77 -5.72 21.21
C ASN A 274 23.65 -5.00 20.18
N THR A 275 23.16 -4.84 18.95
CA THR A 275 23.86 -4.10 17.89
C THR A 275 24.12 -2.66 18.30
N LEU A 276 23.10 -1.93 18.74
CA LEU A 276 23.23 -0.52 19.15
C LEU A 276 24.16 -0.33 20.34
N ARG A 277 24.11 -1.24 21.33
CA ARG A 277 25.02 -1.24 22.47
C ARG A 277 26.48 -1.43 22.03
N ASN A 278 26.74 -2.34 21.10
CA ASN A 278 28.10 -2.56 20.59
C ASN A 278 28.60 -1.37 19.76
N ILE A 279 27.73 -0.75 18.96
CA ILE A 279 28.06 0.48 18.23
C ILE A 279 28.44 1.60 19.21
N ARG A 280 27.64 1.80 20.26
CA ARG A 280 27.95 2.77 21.33
C ARG A 280 29.29 2.47 21.99
N ALA A 281 29.54 1.21 22.36
CA ALA A 281 30.80 0.84 22.98
C ALA A 281 31.99 1.07 22.03
N PHE A 282 31.82 0.78 20.73
CA PHE A 282 32.84 1.05 19.72
C PHE A 282 33.09 2.55 19.56
N HIS A 283 32.03 3.36 19.58
CA HIS A 283 32.10 4.82 19.57
C HIS A 283 32.90 5.38 20.75
N GLU A 284 32.56 4.94 21.96
CA GLU A 284 33.16 5.44 23.20
C GLU A 284 34.62 4.98 23.41
N ASN A 285 35.02 3.83 22.84
CA ASN A 285 36.30 3.19 23.18
C ASN A 285 37.26 2.98 22.01
N SER A 286 36.82 3.09 20.76
CA SER A 286 37.63 2.65 19.61
C SER A 286 37.56 3.57 18.40
N LEU A 287 36.39 4.12 18.07
CA LEU A 287 36.22 4.96 16.88
C LEU A 287 35.18 6.05 17.12
N ASP A 288 35.63 7.29 17.24
CA ASP A 288 34.73 8.42 17.40
C ASP A 288 33.95 8.70 16.10
N PHE A 289 32.62 8.81 16.21
CA PHE A 289 31.71 9.05 15.08
C PHE A 289 31.21 10.49 15.18
N GLU A 290 31.38 11.26 14.12
CA GLU A 290 30.98 12.67 14.10
C GLU A 290 29.46 12.81 14.02
N PHE A 291 28.81 11.93 13.27
CA PHE A 291 27.35 11.84 13.16
C PHE A 291 26.91 10.49 12.62
N ALA A 292 25.61 10.24 12.72
CA ALA A 292 24.94 9.07 12.19
C ALA A 292 23.91 9.46 11.12
N ILE A 293 23.84 8.69 10.04
CA ILE A 293 22.77 8.72 9.04
C ILE A 293 21.86 7.52 9.31
N VAL A 294 20.56 7.74 9.43
CA VAL A 294 19.58 6.67 9.67
C VAL A 294 18.56 6.63 8.53
N THR A 295 18.64 5.64 7.64
CA THR A 295 17.88 5.59 6.39
C THR A 295 16.48 4.95 6.48
N GLY A 296 15.86 4.97 7.66
CA GLY A 296 14.49 4.47 7.86
C GLY A 296 14.35 2.94 7.73
N SER A 297 13.15 2.50 7.35
CA SER A 297 12.75 1.08 7.29
C SER A 297 12.86 0.43 8.67
N ALA A 298 12.13 1.01 9.62
CA ALA A 298 12.10 0.61 11.02
C ALA A 298 11.17 -0.58 11.28
N ILE A 299 10.20 -0.82 10.41
CA ILE A 299 9.06 -1.70 10.68
C ILE A 299 9.22 -3.00 9.92
N ASP A 300 8.82 -4.11 10.54
CA ASP A 300 8.86 -5.42 9.94
C ASP A 300 7.98 -5.59 8.67
N HIS A 301 8.19 -6.72 8.02
CA HIS A 301 7.52 -7.15 6.80
C HIS A 301 6.22 -7.91 7.06
N ARG A 302 5.60 -7.81 8.25
CA ARG A 302 4.36 -8.54 8.55
C ARG A 302 3.28 -8.25 7.51
N ASP A 303 2.46 -9.26 7.22
CA ASP A 303 1.37 -9.15 6.26
C ASP A 303 0.44 -7.99 6.62
N ARG A 304 -0.05 -7.30 5.60
CA ARG A 304 -0.93 -6.12 5.73
C ARG A 304 -2.19 -6.38 6.55
N GLN A 305 -2.67 -7.63 6.57
CA GLN A 305 -3.83 -8.07 7.35
C GLN A 305 -3.58 -8.15 8.86
N PHE A 306 -2.32 -8.21 9.28
CA PHE A 306 -1.88 -8.28 10.68
C PHE A 306 -1.14 -7.00 11.13
N LEU A 307 -1.17 -5.94 10.32
CA LEU A 307 -0.53 -4.67 10.62
C LEU A 307 -1.58 -3.60 10.93
N THR A 308 -1.71 -3.26 12.22
CA THR A 308 -2.48 -2.09 12.63
C THR A 308 -1.65 -0.81 12.50
N LYS A 309 -2.33 0.34 12.44
CA LYS A 309 -1.69 1.66 12.50
C LYS A 309 -0.95 1.85 13.82
N ASN A 310 -1.51 1.34 14.92
CA ASN A 310 -0.88 1.44 16.24
C ASN A 310 0.39 0.60 16.31
N ASP A 311 0.38 -0.63 15.79
CA ASP A 311 1.57 -1.48 15.73
C ASP A 311 2.65 -0.79 14.91
N HIS A 312 2.29 -0.24 13.74
CA HIS A 312 3.19 0.51 12.88
C HIS A 312 3.87 1.66 13.62
N MET A 313 3.08 2.55 14.24
CA MET A 313 3.60 3.69 15.01
C MET A 313 4.44 3.24 16.22
N SER A 314 3.97 2.27 16.98
CA SER A 314 4.67 1.78 18.18
C SER A 314 5.99 1.08 17.85
N THR A 315 6.05 0.35 16.74
CA THR A 315 7.29 -0.30 16.26
C THR A 315 8.32 0.73 15.84
N GLN A 316 7.86 1.75 15.11
CA GLN A 316 8.70 2.88 14.71
C GLN A 316 9.24 3.63 15.95
N ASP A 317 8.36 3.97 16.88
CA ASP A 317 8.72 4.63 18.13
C ASP A 317 9.72 3.80 18.95
N LEU A 318 9.53 2.48 19.03
CA LEU A 318 10.42 1.57 19.73
C LEU A 318 11.82 1.53 19.09
N ALA A 319 11.89 1.43 17.76
CA ALA A 319 13.16 1.40 17.04
C ALA A 319 13.94 2.71 17.22
N TYR A 320 13.29 3.87 17.01
CA TYR A 320 13.94 5.16 17.16
C TYR A 320 14.26 5.49 18.63
N SER A 321 13.43 5.08 19.59
CA SER A 321 13.75 5.21 21.01
C SER A 321 14.97 4.39 21.41
N ALA A 322 15.14 3.18 20.86
CA ALA A 322 16.34 2.38 21.08
C ALA A 322 17.59 3.07 20.51
N ILE A 323 17.49 3.62 19.28
CA ILE A 323 18.58 4.40 18.67
C ILE A 323 18.96 5.59 19.55
N GLN A 324 17.97 6.40 19.95
CA GLN A 324 18.20 7.57 20.80
C GLN A 324 18.80 7.17 22.16
N CYS A 325 18.32 6.08 22.78
CA CYS A 325 18.82 5.62 24.06
C CYS A 325 20.28 5.19 24.03
N HIS A 326 20.70 4.49 22.96
CA HIS A 326 22.08 3.97 22.85
C HIS A 326 23.05 4.97 22.23
N LEU A 327 22.60 5.79 21.29
CA LEU A 327 23.44 6.69 20.49
C LEU A 327 23.22 8.16 20.85
N HIS A 328 22.76 8.46 22.08
CA HIS A 328 22.42 9.81 22.54
C HIS A 328 23.57 10.83 22.43
N SER A 329 24.83 10.38 22.36
CA SER A 329 26.01 11.24 22.22
C SER A 329 26.33 11.61 20.76
N ILE A 330 25.70 10.94 19.78
CA ILE A 330 25.99 11.11 18.36
C ILE A 330 24.85 11.90 17.72
N PRO A 331 25.12 13.01 16.99
CA PRO A 331 24.12 13.67 16.16
C PRO A 331 23.54 12.72 15.11
N ILE A 332 22.20 12.60 15.05
CA ILE A 332 21.50 11.68 14.14
C ILE A 332 20.73 12.46 13.07
N PHE A 333 20.95 12.10 11.80
CA PHE A 333 20.24 12.61 10.63
C PHE A 333 19.37 11.50 10.02
N PRO A 334 18.06 11.47 10.35
CA PRO A 334 17.15 10.46 9.82
C PRO A 334 16.62 10.81 8.43
N SER A 335 16.29 9.79 7.64
CA SER A 335 15.41 9.89 6.47
C SER A 335 14.13 9.09 6.69
N PHE A 336 13.08 9.46 5.96
CA PHE A 336 11.83 8.70 5.92
C PHE A 336 12.02 7.37 5.17
N GLY A 337 11.35 6.32 5.63
CA GLY A 337 11.31 5.02 4.98
C GLY A 337 9.97 4.29 5.12
N ASP A 338 9.23 4.54 6.21
CA ASP A 338 7.99 3.84 6.53
C ASP A 338 6.75 4.74 6.41
N THR A 339 5.66 4.17 5.89
CA THR A 339 4.34 4.80 5.83
C THR A 339 3.22 3.82 6.19
N TYR A 340 2.11 4.36 6.68
CA TYR A 340 0.88 3.63 6.87
C TYR A 340 -0.26 4.29 6.07
N PRO A 341 -0.94 3.57 5.15
CA PRO A 341 -0.69 2.18 4.74
C PRO A 341 0.69 1.96 4.11
N LYS A 342 1.20 0.72 4.15
CA LYS A 342 2.56 0.39 3.67
C LYS A 342 2.80 0.89 2.24
N HIS A 343 3.95 1.55 2.04
CA HIS A 343 4.46 2.07 0.76
C HIS A 343 3.60 3.15 0.11
N GLN A 344 2.67 3.77 0.83
CA GLN A 344 1.86 4.89 0.31
C GLN A 344 2.52 6.23 0.65
N PHE A 345 3.12 6.87 -0.36
CA PHE A 345 3.69 8.21 -0.26
C PHE A 345 2.91 9.17 -1.15
N ALA A 346 1.86 9.77 -0.60
CA ALA A 346 1.10 10.78 -1.32
C ALA A 346 1.92 12.09 -1.44
N PRO A 347 1.97 12.72 -2.63
CA PRO A 347 2.58 14.04 -2.76
C PRO A 347 1.80 15.08 -1.96
N LYS A 348 2.48 16.13 -1.50
CA LYS A 348 1.88 17.22 -0.69
C LYS A 348 0.68 17.89 -1.38
N SER A 349 0.69 17.96 -2.70
CA SER A 349 -0.40 18.51 -3.50
C SER A 349 -0.37 17.90 -4.91
N HIS A 350 -1.55 17.63 -5.47
CA HIS A 350 -1.68 17.32 -6.89
C HIS A 350 -1.80 18.64 -7.69
N PRO A 351 -1.12 18.80 -8.84
CA PRO A 351 -1.20 20.02 -9.66
C PRO A 351 -2.62 20.42 -10.12
N SER A 352 -3.59 19.51 -10.03
CA SER A 352 -5.00 19.78 -10.38
C SER A 352 -5.87 20.29 -9.22
N PHE A 353 -5.36 20.33 -7.97
CA PHE A 353 -6.08 20.89 -6.81
C PHE A 353 -5.61 22.29 -6.39
N SER A 354 -4.55 22.83 -7.02
CA SER A 354 -4.03 24.17 -6.73
C SER A 354 -4.82 25.32 -7.36
N SER A 355 -5.89 25.02 -8.11
CA SER A 355 -6.78 26.03 -8.70
C SER A 355 -8.06 26.28 -7.89
N GLN A 356 -8.18 25.73 -6.67
CA GLN A 356 -9.32 25.94 -5.77
C GLN A 356 -8.95 26.50 -4.38
N GLN A 357 -7.87 27.29 -4.27
CA GLN A 357 -7.66 28.16 -3.11
C GLN A 357 -7.67 29.63 -3.50
#